data_AF-A0A9W8QUN7-F1
#
_entry.id   AF-A0A9W8QUN7-F1
#
_cell.length_a   1.000
_cell.length_b   1.000
_cell.length_c   1.000
_cell.angle_alpha   90.00
_cell.angle_beta   90.00
_cell.angle_gamma   90.00
#
_symmetry.space_group_name_H-M   'P 1'
#
loop_
_entity.id
_entity.type
_entity.pdbx_description
1 polymer ?
#
loop_
_entity_poly.entity_id
_entity_poly.type
_entity_poly.pdbx_seq_one_letter_code
_entity_poly.pdbx_strand_id
1 'polypeptide(L)'
;MTPLSDTDLEVKPETESPRRTPSQLPQDVESSSQSDQDKNLYPADALSTPRQILFVGTLCTAMFTNQVGLGNTLATVGLIGDSFGITNSGQLSWLIAGYSLTLGTFILIGGRLGDEFDHKKMFVIGMIWYSLWSLVAGLSVYSNYVLFTFSRVFQGIGPALTLPNALGILGRSFAPGPRQNMAFAWFGGAAPFGAIAGFLFGGLFALAWWPWIYWSLAIALAGIAAFAEWTIPQPLQEKQTKPVREILEALDIPGGLTGVTALVLFNFAWNQAVVVGWKQPYVYICLILGVLFGAMFFCIEIYWATSPLLPLTSFNSDIGSTTSAKSLSTLEETLLFRSQPGLSQSFPLAWYQP
;
A
#
# COMPACT_ATOMS: atom_id res chain seq x y z
N MET A 1 14.44 -34.86 100.86
CA MET A 1 15.17 -35.54 99.78
C MET A 1 16.16 -34.55 99.21
N THR A 2 17.44 -34.89 99.36
CA THR A 2 18.69 -34.25 98.89
C THR A 2 18.87 -34.46 97.35
N PRO A 3 20.00 -34.09 96.68
CA PRO A 3 20.29 -32.78 96.09
C PRO A 3 20.92 -32.85 94.65
N LEU A 4 21.35 -31.69 94.09
CA LEU A 4 22.43 -31.43 93.09
C LEU A 4 22.49 -32.15 91.72
N SER A 5 22.64 -31.37 90.63
CA SER A 5 23.84 -31.41 89.75
C SER A 5 23.81 -30.32 88.67
N ASP A 6 24.87 -29.53 88.63
CA ASP A 6 25.33 -28.65 87.55
C ASP A 6 25.76 -29.43 86.28
N THR A 7 26.31 -28.69 85.30
CA THR A 7 27.00 -29.04 84.02
C THR A 7 26.08 -29.26 82.81
N ASP A 8 26.18 -28.54 81.69
CA ASP A 8 27.36 -27.96 81.04
C ASP A 8 27.16 -26.55 80.44
N LEU A 9 28.29 -25.84 80.46
CA LEU A 9 28.57 -24.55 79.84
C LEU A 9 28.62 -24.68 78.30
N GLU A 10 28.09 -23.70 77.57
CA GLU A 10 28.87 -23.05 76.50
C GLU A 10 28.36 -21.63 76.24
N VAL A 11 29.04 -20.64 76.80
CA VAL A 11 28.97 -19.25 76.35
C VAL A 11 30.00 -19.11 75.23
N LYS A 12 29.53 -18.79 74.01
CA LYS A 12 30.39 -18.31 72.93
C LYS A 12 29.88 -16.94 72.44
N PRO A 13 30.74 -15.92 72.31
CA PRO A 13 30.34 -14.53 72.14
C PRO A 13 30.30 -14.10 70.66
N GLU A 14 29.79 -12.88 70.44
CA GLU A 14 29.86 -12.06 69.22
C GLU A 14 29.01 -12.61 68.03
N THR A 15 28.32 -11.80 67.22
CA THR A 15 28.83 -10.61 66.56
C THR A 15 27.65 -9.84 65.95
N GLU A 16 27.74 -8.52 66.08
CA GLU A 16 27.07 -7.48 65.31
C GLU A 16 26.50 -7.93 63.94
N SER A 17 25.18 -7.76 63.76
CA SER A 17 24.51 -8.00 62.48
C SER A 17 25.03 -7.04 61.41
N PRO A 18 25.66 -7.50 60.31
CA PRO A 18 26.03 -6.61 59.23
C PRO A 18 24.75 -6.14 58.54
N ARG A 19 24.57 -4.81 58.54
CA ARG A 19 23.58 -4.08 57.76
C ARG A 19 23.61 -4.59 56.32
N ARG A 20 22.59 -5.35 55.89
CA ARG A 20 22.45 -5.80 54.50
C ARG A 20 22.46 -4.58 53.58
N THR A 21 23.55 -4.42 52.83
CA THR A 21 23.57 -3.63 51.60
C THR A 21 22.44 -4.14 50.69
N PRO A 22 21.63 -3.27 50.06
CA PRO A 22 20.63 -3.73 49.12
C PRO A 22 21.35 -4.45 47.99
N SER A 23 21.13 -5.75 47.90
CA SER A 23 21.52 -6.57 46.76
C SER A 23 20.98 -5.93 45.49
N GLN A 24 21.88 -5.55 44.59
CA GLN A 24 21.55 -5.26 43.20
C GLN A 24 20.83 -6.50 42.64
N LEU A 25 19.52 -6.38 42.44
CA LEU A 25 18.79 -7.26 41.53
C LEU A 25 19.41 -7.10 40.14
N PRO A 26 19.56 -8.17 39.35
CA PRO A 26 20.17 -8.10 38.01
C PRO A 26 19.23 -7.40 37.01
N GLN A 27 19.12 -6.07 37.12
CA GLN A 27 18.42 -5.21 36.15
C GLN A 27 19.10 -5.23 34.77
N ASP A 28 20.37 -5.62 34.70
CA ASP A 28 21.14 -5.67 33.46
C ASP A 28 20.77 -6.86 32.55
N VAL A 29 20.16 -7.92 33.11
CA VAL A 29 19.75 -9.12 32.33
C VAL A 29 18.31 -8.98 31.81
N GLU A 30 17.41 -8.33 32.57
CA GLU A 30 16.04 -8.07 32.13
C GLU A 30 15.95 -6.93 31.10
N SER A 31 16.78 -5.88 31.23
CA SER A 31 16.80 -4.78 30.27
C SER A 31 17.42 -5.15 28.92
N SER A 32 18.46 -5.99 28.91
CA SER A 32 19.07 -6.50 27.67
C SER A 32 18.14 -7.48 26.95
N SER A 33 17.49 -8.40 27.69
CA SER A 33 16.53 -9.35 27.11
C SER A 33 15.24 -8.71 26.60
N GLN A 34 14.72 -7.67 27.25
CA GLN A 34 13.59 -6.87 26.71
C GLN A 34 14.00 -6.08 25.45
N SER A 35 15.20 -5.48 25.43
CA SER A 35 15.70 -4.75 24.27
C SER A 35 15.96 -5.63 23.04
N ASP A 36 16.35 -6.89 23.26
CA ASP A 36 16.56 -7.88 22.20
C ASP A 36 15.24 -8.57 21.79
N GLN A 37 14.25 -8.66 22.67
CA GLN A 37 12.88 -9.09 22.32
C GLN A 37 12.14 -8.05 21.47
N ASP A 38 12.27 -6.76 21.78
CA ASP A 38 11.67 -5.68 20.98
C ASP A 38 12.32 -5.54 19.60
N LYS A 39 13.64 -5.77 19.48
CA LYS A 39 14.34 -5.84 18.18
C LYS A 39 13.89 -7.01 17.32
N ASN A 40 13.43 -8.10 17.92
CA ASN A 40 12.89 -9.26 17.19
C ASN A 40 11.43 -9.08 16.77
N LEU A 41 10.74 -8.04 17.25
CA LEU A 41 9.36 -7.74 16.88
C LEU A 41 9.25 -7.04 15.51
N TYR A 42 10.29 -6.28 15.13
CA TYR A 42 10.33 -5.53 13.87
C TYR A 42 11.48 -6.02 12.98
N PRO A 43 11.19 -6.80 11.92
CA PRO A 43 12.22 -7.39 11.07
C PRO A 43 13.18 -6.39 10.43
N ALA A 44 12.77 -5.13 10.23
CA ALA A 44 13.66 -4.13 9.62
C ALA A 44 14.68 -3.57 10.61
N ASP A 45 14.36 -3.44 11.90
CA ASP A 45 15.28 -2.88 12.90
C ASP A 45 16.48 -3.81 13.20
N ALA A 46 16.36 -5.10 12.88
CA ALA A 46 17.44 -6.08 12.92
C ALA A 46 18.37 -6.04 11.67
N LEU A 47 17.98 -5.36 10.60
CA LEU A 47 18.76 -5.26 9.35
C LEU A 47 19.75 -4.09 9.38
N SER A 48 20.85 -4.22 8.63
CA SER A 48 21.79 -3.11 8.44
C SER A 48 21.15 -1.94 7.69
N THR A 49 21.52 -0.70 8.04
CA THR A 49 21.04 0.54 7.41
C THR A 49 20.98 0.51 5.87
N PRO A 50 21.98 0.03 5.12
CA PRO A 50 21.89 -0.05 3.66
C PRO A 50 20.81 -1.03 3.19
N ARG A 51 20.61 -2.14 3.90
CA ARG A 51 19.59 -3.14 3.54
C ARG A 51 18.18 -2.64 3.84
N GLN A 52 18.01 -1.83 4.91
CA GLN A 52 16.77 -1.12 5.19
C GLN A 52 16.41 -0.12 4.08
N ILE A 53 17.40 0.63 3.56
CA ILE A 53 17.17 1.59 2.46
C ILE A 53 16.75 0.85 1.18
N LEU A 54 17.41 -0.26 0.84
CA LEU A 54 17.04 -1.08 -0.32
C LEU A 54 15.63 -1.68 -0.18
N PHE A 55 15.27 -2.10 1.03
CA PHE A 55 13.94 -2.61 1.34
C PHE A 55 12.86 -1.54 1.15
N VAL A 56 13.02 -0.36 1.78
CA VAL A 56 12.08 0.76 1.61
C VAL A 56 12.03 1.21 0.14
N GLY A 57 13.18 1.29 -0.52
CA GLY A 57 13.29 1.62 -1.94
C GLY A 57 12.47 0.66 -2.82
N THR A 58 12.55 -0.64 -2.54
CA THR A 58 11.76 -1.67 -3.24
C THR A 58 10.26 -1.44 -3.05
N LEU A 59 9.80 -1.12 -1.84
CA LEU A 59 8.38 -0.85 -1.59
C LEU A 59 7.94 0.45 -2.31
N CYS A 60 8.77 1.48 -2.29
CA CYS A 60 8.54 2.73 -3.02
C CYS A 60 8.42 2.50 -4.53
N THR A 61 9.06 1.47 -5.09
CA THR A 61 8.92 1.15 -6.52
C THR A 61 7.48 0.77 -6.91
N ALA A 62 6.65 0.24 -6.00
CA ALA A 62 5.25 -0.05 -6.32
C ALA A 62 4.47 1.23 -6.60
N MET A 63 4.59 2.25 -5.75
CA MET A 63 3.94 3.54 -5.97
C MET A 63 4.53 4.26 -7.19
N PHE A 64 5.85 4.18 -7.37
CA PHE A 64 6.54 4.74 -8.53
C PHE A 64 6.06 4.12 -9.85
N THR A 65 6.07 2.79 -9.97
CA THR A 65 5.69 2.06 -11.20
C THR A 65 4.20 2.15 -11.51
N ASN A 66 3.34 2.27 -10.49
CA ASN A 66 1.94 2.60 -10.65
C ASN A 66 1.78 3.96 -11.37
N GLN A 67 2.48 4.99 -10.88
CA GLN A 67 2.39 6.32 -11.47
C GLN A 67 3.10 6.45 -12.81
N VAL A 68 4.17 5.70 -13.06
CA VAL A 68 4.79 5.58 -14.39
C VAL A 68 3.78 4.99 -15.38
N GLY A 69 3.07 3.92 -15.01
CA GLY A 69 2.09 3.28 -15.90
C GLY A 69 0.87 4.14 -16.24
N LEU A 70 0.46 5.00 -15.32
CA LEU A 70 -0.57 6.02 -15.57
C LEU A 70 -0.03 7.17 -16.43
N GLY A 71 1.12 7.73 -16.06
CA GLY A 71 1.76 8.86 -16.76
C GLY A 71 2.12 8.54 -18.21
N ASN A 72 2.67 7.34 -18.45
CA ASN A 72 3.01 6.84 -19.79
C ASN A 72 1.81 6.88 -20.74
N THR A 73 0.66 6.36 -20.28
CA THR A 73 -0.56 6.31 -21.10
C THR A 73 -1.19 7.69 -21.26
N LEU A 74 -1.16 8.54 -20.22
CA LEU A 74 -1.63 9.92 -20.33
C LEU A 74 -0.84 10.72 -21.38
N ALA A 75 0.47 10.55 -21.45
CA ALA A 75 1.32 11.21 -22.43
C ALA A 75 1.06 10.73 -23.87
N THR A 76 0.67 9.46 -24.04
CA THR A 76 0.62 8.80 -25.35
C THR A 76 -0.77 8.48 -25.87
N VAL A 77 -1.81 8.79 -25.11
CA VAL A 77 -3.21 8.48 -25.47
C VAL A 77 -3.60 9.03 -26.84
N GLY A 78 -3.12 10.23 -27.21
CA GLY A 78 -3.36 10.82 -28.53
C GLY A 78 -2.69 10.03 -29.64
N LEU A 79 -1.39 9.75 -29.49
CA LEU A 79 -0.61 8.95 -30.46
C LEU A 79 -1.19 7.53 -30.64
N ILE A 80 -1.60 6.90 -29.55
CA ILE A 80 -2.23 5.58 -29.58
C ILE A 80 -3.59 5.67 -30.28
N GLY A 81 -4.38 6.70 -29.99
CA GLY A 81 -5.65 6.97 -30.67
C GLY A 81 -5.48 7.11 -32.18
N ASP A 82 -4.50 7.89 -32.62
CA ASP A 82 -4.16 8.08 -34.04
C ASP A 82 -3.73 6.77 -34.69
N SER A 83 -2.91 5.97 -34.00
CA SER A 83 -2.42 4.68 -34.54
C SER A 83 -3.54 3.65 -34.77
N PHE A 84 -4.62 3.72 -33.99
CA PHE A 84 -5.79 2.87 -34.14
C PHE A 84 -6.92 3.53 -34.96
N GLY A 85 -6.71 4.75 -35.48
CA GLY A 85 -7.70 5.49 -36.26
C GLY A 85 -8.94 5.92 -35.47
N ILE A 86 -8.80 6.13 -34.16
CA ILE A 86 -9.94 6.41 -33.28
C ILE A 86 -10.26 7.91 -33.29
N THR A 87 -11.43 8.26 -33.82
CA THR A 87 -11.93 9.64 -33.84
C THR A 87 -12.82 9.99 -32.64
N ASN A 88 -13.26 8.99 -31.87
CA ASN A 88 -14.16 9.19 -30.73
C ASN A 88 -13.38 9.40 -29.43
N SER A 89 -13.44 10.63 -28.87
CA SER A 89 -12.75 10.99 -27.62
C SER A 89 -13.13 10.11 -26.43
N GLY A 90 -14.35 9.58 -26.39
CA GLY A 90 -14.79 8.68 -25.31
C GLY A 90 -14.02 7.35 -25.30
N GLN A 91 -13.67 6.82 -26.48
CA GLN A 91 -12.88 5.59 -26.58
C GLN A 91 -11.43 5.80 -26.13
N LEU A 92 -10.87 7.01 -26.33
CA LEU A 92 -9.54 7.36 -25.80
C LEU A 92 -9.56 7.44 -24.27
N SER A 93 -10.60 8.02 -23.67
CA SER A 93 -10.73 8.10 -22.20
C SER A 93 -10.74 6.73 -21.54
N TRP A 94 -11.33 5.72 -22.20
CA TRP A 94 -11.34 4.33 -21.72
C TRP A 94 -9.95 3.72 -21.53
N LEU A 95 -8.94 4.16 -22.29
CA LEU A 95 -7.56 3.65 -22.20
C LEU A 95 -6.90 3.99 -20.86
N ILE A 96 -7.27 5.13 -20.29
CA ILE A 96 -6.79 5.60 -18.99
C ILE A 96 -7.73 5.08 -17.90
N ALA A 97 -9.04 5.22 -18.11
CA ALA A 97 -10.03 4.86 -17.11
C ALA A 97 -10.06 3.37 -16.79
N GLY A 98 -9.86 2.49 -17.79
CA GLY A 98 -9.85 1.04 -17.57
C GLY A 98 -8.80 0.57 -16.56
N TYR A 99 -7.62 1.20 -16.57
CA TYR A 99 -6.56 0.94 -15.60
C TYR A 99 -6.94 1.42 -14.20
N SER A 100 -7.39 2.67 -14.08
CA SER A 100 -7.77 3.24 -12.77
C SER A 100 -8.97 2.54 -12.15
N LEU A 101 -9.90 2.07 -12.99
CA LEU A 101 -11.08 1.31 -12.60
C LEU A 101 -10.69 0.01 -11.88
N THR A 102 -9.88 -0.84 -12.52
CA THR A 102 -9.49 -2.11 -11.92
C THR A 102 -8.55 -1.91 -10.75
N LEU A 103 -7.65 -0.91 -10.82
CA LEU A 103 -6.84 -0.52 -9.69
C LEU A 103 -7.71 -0.25 -8.46
N GLY A 104 -8.68 0.66 -8.56
CA GLY A 104 -9.54 1.03 -7.44
C GLY A 104 -10.47 -0.10 -6.97
N THR A 105 -10.91 -0.96 -7.89
CA THR A 105 -11.84 -2.06 -7.57
C THR A 105 -11.15 -3.20 -6.84
N PHE A 106 -9.95 -3.57 -7.28
CA PHE A 106 -9.23 -4.71 -6.74
C PHE A 106 -8.34 -4.32 -5.56
N ILE A 107 -8.20 -3.04 -5.19
CA ILE A 107 -7.29 -2.61 -4.13
C ILE A 107 -7.67 -3.18 -2.76
N LEU A 108 -8.97 -3.21 -2.44
CA LEU A 108 -9.47 -3.74 -1.17
C LEU A 108 -9.24 -5.25 -1.09
N ILE A 109 -9.56 -5.96 -2.18
CA ILE A 109 -9.33 -7.40 -2.28
C ILE A 109 -7.85 -7.71 -2.23
N GLY A 110 -7.02 -6.95 -2.95
CA GLY A 110 -5.58 -7.16 -3.01
C GLY A 110 -4.90 -7.00 -1.66
N GLY A 111 -5.35 -6.04 -0.85
CA GLY A 111 -4.90 -5.89 0.54
C GLY A 111 -5.24 -7.12 1.38
N ARG A 112 -6.51 -7.54 1.35
CA ARG A 112 -6.95 -8.72 2.10
C ARG A 112 -6.28 -10.02 1.65
N LEU A 113 -6.05 -10.16 0.35
CA LEU A 113 -5.42 -11.34 -0.20
C LEU A 113 -3.99 -11.48 0.33
N GLY A 114 -3.26 -10.38 0.56
CA GLY A 114 -1.95 -10.48 1.20
C GLY A 114 -2.01 -10.60 2.72
N ASP A 115 -3.06 -10.07 3.38
CA ASP A 115 -3.27 -10.34 4.81
C ASP A 115 -3.39 -11.84 5.08
N GLU A 116 -3.99 -12.60 4.15
CA GLU A 116 -4.10 -14.06 4.24
C GLU A 116 -2.91 -14.83 3.65
N PHE A 117 -2.53 -14.57 2.39
CA PHE A 117 -1.55 -15.35 1.61
C PHE A 117 -0.08 -14.94 1.75
N ASP A 118 0.23 -13.99 2.65
CA ASP A 118 1.52 -13.30 2.80
C ASP A 118 1.68 -12.12 1.81
N HIS A 119 1.98 -10.94 2.38
CA HIS A 119 2.15 -9.71 1.63
C HIS A 119 3.35 -9.77 0.67
N LYS A 120 4.44 -10.48 1.02
CA LYS A 120 5.61 -10.61 0.12
C LYS A 120 5.20 -11.29 -1.17
N LYS A 121 4.53 -12.44 -1.06
CA LYS A 121 4.09 -13.23 -2.22
C LYS A 121 3.12 -12.44 -3.08
N MET A 122 2.16 -11.78 -2.45
CA MET A 122 1.15 -11.01 -3.19
C MET A 122 1.75 -9.80 -3.91
N PHE A 123 2.75 -9.15 -3.33
CA PHE A 123 3.51 -8.10 -3.99
C PHE A 123 4.23 -8.63 -5.24
N VAL A 124 4.96 -9.74 -5.14
CA VAL A 124 5.70 -10.32 -6.29
C VAL A 124 4.74 -10.79 -7.38
N ILE A 125 3.65 -11.47 -7.02
CA ILE A 125 2.60 -11.90 -7.97
C ILE A 125 2.00 -10.69 -8.69
N GLY A 126 1.68 -9.62 -7.96
CA GLY A 126 1.16 -8.39 -8.55
C GLY A 126 2.14 -7.74 -9.54
N MET A 127 3.44 -7.73 -9.23
CA MET A 127 4.48 -7.20 -10.13
C MET A 127 4.65 -8.06 -11.39
N ILE A 128 4.63 -9.39 -11.27
CA ILE A 128 4.71 -10.31 -12.42
C ILE A 128 3.46 -10.13 -13.30
N TRP A 129 2.27 -10.09 -12.69
CA TRP A 129 1.02 -9.84 -13.40
C TRP A 129 1.06 -8.51 -14.16
N TYR A 130 1.52 -7.45 -13.50
CA TYR A 130 1.68 -6.14 -14.12
C TYR A 130 2.65 -6.18 -15.31
N SER A 131 3.78 -6.88 -15.16
CA SER A 131 4.76 -7.08 -16.22
C SER A 131 4.18 -7.81 -17.43
N LEU A 132 3.48 -8.93 -17.21
CA LEU A 132 2.86 -9.74 -18.26
C LEU A 132 1.83 -8.93 -19.07
N TRP A 133 0.92 -8.23 -18.40
CA TRP A 133 -0.08 -7.43 -19.09
C TRP A 133 0.52 -6.18 -19.75
N SER A 134 1.64 -5.67 -19.24
CA SER A 134 2.41 -4.65 -19.94
C SER A 134 3.03 -5.19 -21.24
N LEU A 135 3.53 -6.43 -21.27
CA LEU A 135 3.96 -7.05 -22.52
C LEU A 135 2.80 -7.15 -23.51
N VAL A 136 1.65 -7.67 -23.06
CA VAL A 136 0.45 -7.82 -23.90
C VAL A 136 -0.03 -6.47 -24.44
N ALA A 137 0.04 -5.40 -23.62
CA ALA A 137 -0.29 -4.05 -24.05
C ALA A 137 0.63 -3.56 -25.18
N GLY A 138 1.93 -3.86 -25.13
CA GLY A 138 2.85 -3.56 -26.23
C GLY A 138 2.60 -4.41 -27.49
N LEU A 139 2.18 -5.67 -27.34
CA LEU A 139 1.82 -6.52 -28.50
C LEU A 139 0.53 -6.09 -29.21
N SER A 140 -0.30 -5.27 -28.57
CA SER A 140 -1.59 -4.84 -29.11
C SER A 140 -1.52 -4.05 -30.42
N VAL A 141 -0.34 -3.52 -30.75
CA VAL A 141 -0.01 -2.87 -32.03
C VAL A 141 -0.35 -3.74 -33.23
N TYR A 142 -0.14 -5.06 -33.10
CA TYR A 142 -0.36 -6.01 -34.18
C TYR A 142 -1.80 -6.53 -34.24
N SER A 143 -2.65 -6.11 -33.31
CA SER A 143 -4.03 -6.59 -33.18
C SER A 143 -5.02 -5.45 -33.36
N ASN A 144 -5.70 -5.03 -32.29
CA ASN A 144 -6.79 -4.05 -32.34
C ASN A 144 -6.88 -3.29 -31.01
N TYR A 145 -7.55 -2.12 -31.06
CA TYR A 145 -7.91 -1.31 -29.89
C TYR A 145 -8.56 -2.11 -28.74
N VAL A 146 -9.37 -3.11 -29.09
CA VAL A 146 -10.06 -3.95 -28.11
C VAL A 146 -9.06 -4.71 -27.23
N LEU A 147 -8.02 -5.30 -27.84
CA LEU A 147 -6.99 -6.01 -27.10
C LEU A 147 -6.19 -5.06 -26.20
N PHE A 148 -5.86 -3.87 -26.70
CA PHE A 148 -5.19 -2.84 -25.91
C PHE A 148 -6.05 -2.41 -24.70
N THR A 149 -7.34 -2.16 -24.91
CA THR A 149 -8.28 -1.80 -23.82
C THR A 149 -8.37 -2.91 -22.76
N PHE A 150 -8.52 -4.17 -23.18
CA PHE A 150 -8.50 -5.29 -22.24
C PHE A 150 -7.17 -5.38 -21.48
N SER A 151 -6.04 -5.24 -22.18
CA SER A 151 -4.74 -5.26 -21.53
C SER A 151 -4.63 -4.21 -20.44
N ARG A 152 -5.13 -2.98 -20.68
CA ARG A 152 -5.12 -1.87 -19.71
C ARG A 152 -6.01 -2.16 -18.50
N VAL A 153 -7.18 -2.74 -18.72
CA VAL A 153 -8.09 -3.19 -17.65
C VAL A 153 -7.40 -4.23 -16.78
N PHE A 154 -6.83 -5.30 -17.36
CA PHE A 154 -6.13 -6.32 -16.59
C PHE A 154 -4.84 -5.82 -15.94
N GLN A 155 -4.19 -4.83 -16.54
CA GLN A 155 -2.96 -4.25 -16.04
C GLN A 155 -3.14 -3.56 -14.69
N GLY A 156 -4.28 -2.88 -14.46
CA GLY A 156 -4.57 -2.20 -13.20
C GLY A 156 -4.72 -3.14 -11.98
N ILE A 157 -4.96 -4.44 -12.21
CA ILE A 157 -4.97 -5.46 -11.13
C ILE A 157 -3.58 -5.59 -10.49
N GLY A 158 -2.50 -5.40 -11.26
CA GLY A 158 -1.13 -5.50 -10.74
C GLY A 158 -0.87 -4.51 -9.59
N PRO A 159 -1.01 -3.19 -9.83
CA PRO A 159 -0.94 -2.16 -8.79
C PRO A 159 -1.94 -2.35 -7.64
N ALA A 160 -3.15 -2.85 -7.94
CA ALA A 160 -4.16 -3.14 -6.92
C ALA A 160 -3.67 -4.18 -5.90
N LEU A 161 -2.87 -5.15 -6.36
CA LEU A 161 -2.20 -6.11 -5.50
C LEU A 161 -0.97 -5.49 -4.84
N THR A 162 -0.13 -4.74 -5.55
CA THR A 162 1.17 -4.31 -4.98
C THR A 162 1.05 -3.19 -3.95
N LEU A 163 0.19 -2.20 -4.16
CA LEU A 163 0.07 -1.00 -3.30
C LEU A 163 -0.33 -1.30 -1.85
N PRO A 164 -1.45 -2.00 -1.57
CA PRO A 164 -1.86 -2.27 -0.20
C PRO A 164 -0.90 -3.24 0.49
N ASN A 165 -0.33 -4.18 -0.26
CA ASN A 165 0.68 -5.11 0.25
C ASN A 165 2.00 -4.42 0.60
N ALA A 166 2.43 -3.45 -0.21
CA ALA A 166 3.60 -2.64 0.10
C ALA A 166 3.41 -1.82 1.38
N LEU A 167 2.24 -1.19 1.55
CA LEU A 167 1.88 -0.46 2.76
C LEU A 167 1.78 -1.39 3.99
N GLY A 168 1.19 -2.57 3.84
CA GLY A 168 1.11 -3.58 4.89
C GLY A 168 2.49 -4.10 5.34
N ILE A 169 3.41 -4.29 4.39
CA ILE A 169 4.81 -4.64 4.68
C ILE A 169 5.50 -3.49 5.40
N LEU A 170 5.38 -2.27 4.88
CA LEU A 170 6.03 -1.08 5.44
C LEU A 170 5.52 -0.78 6.87
N GLY A 171 4.21 -0.92 7.09
CA GLY A 171 3.58 -0.72 8.39
C GLY A 171 4.01 -1.72 9.46
N ARG A 172 4.23 -2.99 9.09
CA ARG A 172 4.67 -4.04 10.04
C ARG A 172 6.19 -4.13 10.24
N SER A 173 6.96 -3.54 9.33
CA SER A 173 8.42 -3.68 9.34
C SER A 173 9.13 -2.72 10.29
N PHE A 174 8.52 -1.57 10.61
CA PHE A 174 9.12 -0.53 11.45
C PHE A 174 8.33 -0.33 12.74
N ALA A 175 9.04 -0.09 13.84
CA ALA A 175 8.42 0.34 15.09
C ALA A 175 7.70 1.70 14.92
N PRO A 176 6.56 1.91 15.60
CA PRO A 176 5.87 3.19 15.62
C PRO A 176 6.82 4.32 16.03
N GLY A 177 7.04 5.28 15.13
CA GLY A 177 8.01 6.35 15.38
C GLY A 177 8.41 7.16 14.14
N PRO A 178 9.42 8.04 14.27
CA PRO A 178 9.83 8.94 13.19
C PRO A 178 10.36 8.21 11.95
N ARG A 179 10.97 7.03 12.12
CA ARG A 179 11.48 6.22 11.00
C ARG A 179 10.34 5.66 10.14
N GLN A 180 9.29 5.14 10.77
CA GLN A 180 8.10 4.66 10.07
C GLN A 180 7.42 5.79 9.29
N ASN A 181 7.26 6.95 9.91
CA ASN A 181 6.69 8.13 9.25
C ASN A 181 7.52 8.57 8.03
N MET A 182 8.85 8.55 8.14
CA MET A 182 9.73 8.89 7.03
C MET A 182 9.64 7.86 5.88
N ALA A 183 9.51 6.57 6.19
CA ALA A 183 9.29 5.55 5.18
C ALA A 183 7.94 5.73 4.44
N PHE A 184 6.86 6.05 5.17
CA PHE A 184 5.57 6.41 4.54
C PHE A 184 5.67 7.70 3.72
N ALA A 185 6.43 8.70 4.18
CA ALA A 185 6.66 9.94 3.45
C ALA A 185 7.40 9.68 2.12
N TRP A 186 8.43 8.83 2.12
CA TRP A 186 9.10 8.41 0.89
C TRP A 186 8.19 7.60 -0.04
N PHE A 187 7.37 6.71 0.51
CA PHE A 187 6.40 5.95 -0.27
C PHE A 187 5.37 6.86 -0.95
N GLY A 188 4.81 7.84 -0.23
CA GLY A 188 3.91 8.84 -0.80
C GLY A 188 4.62 9.78 -1.79
N GLY A 189 5.86 10.18 -1.47
CA GLY A 189 6.71 11.00 -2.33
C GLY A 189 7.10 10.33 -3.64
N ALA A 190 7.16 8.99 -3.69
CA ALA A 190 7.44 8.25 -4.92
C ALA A 190 6.37 8.46 -6.02
N ALA A 191 5.16 8.87 -5.65
CA ALA A 191 4.06 9.07 -6.57
C ALA A 191 4.31 10.19 -7.61
N PRO A 192 4.61 11.44 -7.23
CA PRO A 192 4.94 12.50 -8.19
C PRO A 192 6.20 12.19 -9.00
N PHE A 193 7.23 11.59 -8.41
CA PHE A 193 8.43 11.19 -9.15
C PHE A 193 8.12 10.15 -10.23
N GLY A 194 7.26 9.16 -9.91
CA GLY A 194 6.79 8.17 -10.88
C GLY A 194 5.96 8.79 -12.00
N ALA A 195 5.11 9.76 -11.69
CA ALA A 195 4.32 10.47 -12.70
C ALA A 195 5.22 11.25 -13.67
N ILE A 196 6.17 12.03 -13.15
CA ILE A 196 7.14 12.78 -13.98
C ILE A 196 7.95 11.83 -14.87
N ALA A 197 8.46 10.73 -14.30
CA ALA A 197 9.15 9.71 -15.05
C ALA A 197 8.25 9.12 -16.16
N GLY A 198 6.98 8.82 -15.87
CA GLY A 198 6.02 8.33 -16.84
C GLY A 198 5.76 9.31 -18.00
N PHE A 199 5.61 10.61 -17.71
CA PHE A 199 5.48 11.61 -18.77
C PHE A 199 6.75 11.72 -19.63
N LEU A 200 7.92 11.70 -19.00
CA LEU A 200 9.21 11.80 -19.68
C LEU A 200 9.49 10.58 -20.56
N PHE A 201 9.38 9.37 -20.01
CA PHE A 201 9.59 8.12 -20.76
C PHE A 201 8.51 7.91 -21.80
N GLY A 202 7.24 8.17 -21.46
CA GLY A 202 6.12 8.13 -22.40
C GLY A 202 6.36 9.03 -23.62
N GLY A 203 6.78 10.28 -23.40
CA GLY A 203 7.11 11.22 -24.48
C GLY A 203 8.35 10.82 -25.27
N LEU A 204 9.42 10.35 -24.61
CA LEU A 204 10.67 9.97 -25.27
C LEU A 204 10.48 8.75 -26.19
N PHE A 205 9.81 7.71 -25.70
CA PHE A 205 9.53 6.52 -26.49
C PHE A 205 8.44 6.74 -27.54
N ALA A 206 7.53 7.70 -27.34
CA ALA A 206 6.58 8.13 -28.36
C ALA A 206 7.27 8.66 -29.63
N LEU A 207 8.45 9.29 -29.52
CA LEU A 207 9.22 9.76 -30.68
C LEU A 207 9.82 8.63 -31.51
N ALA A 208 10.12 7.49 -30.89
CA ALA A 208 10.68 6.33 -31.57
C ALA A 208 9.55 5.42 -32.07
N TRP A 209 8.90 4.74 -31.13
CA TRP A 209 7.77 3.86 -31.39
C TRP A 209 7.08 3.56 -30.06
N TRP A 210 5.79 3.92 -29.94
CA TRP A 210 4.99 3.82 -28.72
C TRP A 210 4.98 2.45 -27.99
N PRO A 211 5.14 1.28 -28.64
CA PRO A 211 5.06 -0.02 -27.96
C PRO A 211 6.21 -0.26 -26.99
N TRP A 212 7.36 0.38 -27.24
CA TRP A 212 8.53 0.32 -26.35
C TRP A 212 8.25 0.87 -24.97
N ILE A 213 7.26 1.75 -24.81
CA ILE A 213 6.80 2.23 -23.51
C ILE A 213 6.36 1.06 -22.63
N TYR A 214 5.59 0.13 -23.20
CA TYR A 214 5.02 -0.99 -22.47
C TYR A 214 6.00 -2.14 -22.31
N TRP A 215 6.88 -2.37 -23.29
CA TRP A 215 7.93 -3.38 -23.18
C TRP A 215 9.03 -2.98 -22.20
N SER A 216 9.47 -1.73 -22.20
CA SER A 216 10.45 -1.23 -21.22
C SER A 216 9.88 -1.28 -19.79
N LEU A 217 8.61 -0.89 -19.62
CA LEU A 217 7.90 -1.02 -18.35
C LEU A 217 7.83 -2.48 -17.89
N ALA A 218 7.51 -3.41 -18.79
CA ALA A 218 7.46 -4.83 -18.46
C ALA A 218 8.81 -5.38 -17.98
N ILE A 219 9.90 -5.02 -18.66
CA ILE A 219 11.26 -5.42 -18.29
C ILE A 219 11.63 -4.84 -16.93
N ALA A 220 11.33 -3.56 -16.70
CA ALA A 220 11.58 -2.91 -15.40
C ALA A 220 10.81 -3.60 -14.27
N LEU A 221 9.53 -3.92 -14.49
CA LEU A 221 8.68 -4.63 -13.51
C LEU A 221 9.20 -6.03 -13.20
N ALA A 222 9.65 -6.78 -14.22
CA ALA A 222 10.24 -8.10 -14.02
C ALA A 222 11.55 -8.02 -13.22
N GLY A 223 12.40 -7.03 -13.50
CA GLY A 223 13.62 -6.78 -12.75
C GLY A 223 13.34 -6.42 -11.29
N ILE A 224 12.34 -5.57 -11.04
CA ILE A 224 11.91 -5.22 -9.67
C ILE A 224 11.31 -6.44 -8.95
N ALA A 225 10.53 -7.29 -9.63
CA ALA A 225 9.99 -8.50 -9.03
C ALA A 225 11.11 -9.45 -8.56
N ALA A 226 12.15 -9.65 -9.39
CA ALA A 226 13.33 -10.42 -9.01
C ALA A 226 14.09 -9.77 -7.85
N PHE A 227 14.23 -8.44 -7.87
CA PHE A 227 14.89 -7.69 -6.80
C PHE A 227 14.11 -7.74 -5.48
N ALA A 228 12.78 -7.72 -5.54
CA ALA A 228 11.91 -7.83 -4.38
C ALA A 228 12.00 -9.22 -3.73
N GLU A 229 12.10 -10.28 -4.54
CA GLU A 229 12.30 -11.63 -4.02
C GLU A 229 13.63 -11.75 -3.24
N TRP A 230 14.68 -11.10 -3.74
CA TRP A 230 16.00 -11.07 -3.11
C TRP A 230 16.07 -10.17 -1.86
N THR A 231 15.42 -9.01 -1.91
CA THR A 231 15.58 -7.95 -0.89
C THR A 231 14.66 -8.15 0.31
N ILE A 232 13.43 -8.63 0.10
CA ILE A 232 12.44 -8.80 1.17
C ILE A 232 12.75 -10.10 1.92
N PRO A 233 13.20 -10.03 3.19
CA PRO A 233 13.42 -11.23 3.99
C PRO A 233 12.09 -11.98 4.14
N GLN A 234 12.13 -13.30 4.07
CA GLN A 234 10.95 -14.11 4.41
C GLN A 234 10.59 -13.84 5.88
N PRO A 235 9.30 -13.74 6.23
CA PRO A 235 8.90 -13.54 7.62
C PRO A 235 9.48 -14.66 8.49
N LEU A 236 10.10 -14.28 9.62
CA LEU A 236 10.72 -15.19 10.59
C LEU A 236 9.72 -16.15 11.23
N GLN A 237 8.42 -15.85 11.15
CA GLN A 237 7.33 -16.74 11.54
C GLN A 237 6.69 -17.36 10.30
N GLU A 238 6.89 -18.66 10.16
CA GLU A 238 6.12 -19.49 9.25
C GLU A 238 4.64 -19.41 9.69
N LYS A 239 3.87 -18.58 8.98
CA LYS A 239 2.41 -18.53 9.18
C LYS A 239 1.91 -19.94 8.90
N GLN A 240 1.38 -20.61 9.92
CA GLN A 240 0.82 -21.97 9.76
C GLN A 240 -0.06 -21.98 8.51
N THR A 241 0.20 -22.93 7.61
CA THR A 241 -0.56 -23.12 6.39
C THR A 241 -2.00 -23.48 6.75
N LYS A 242 -2.83 -22.45 6.89
CA LYS A 242 -4.26 -22.64 7.07
C LYS A 242 -4.81 -23.37 5.86
N PRO A 243 -5.76 -24.31 6.04
CA PRO A 243 -6.41 -24.96 4.91
C PRO A 243 -7.07 -23.92 4.02
N VAL A 244 -7.00 -24.12 2.70
CA VAL A 244 -7.54 -23.19 1.69
C VAL A 244 -8.99 -22.81 1.99
N ARG A 245 -9.80 -23.72 2.57
CA ARG A 245 -11.18 -23.43 3.01
C ARG A 245 -11.28 -22.34 4.08
N GLU A 246 -10.44 -22.35 5.12
CA GLU A 246 -10.45 -21.31 6.15
C GLU A 246 -10.01 -19.96 5.58
N ILE A 247 -9.11 -19.98 4.59
CA ILE A 247 -8.70 -18.77 3.86
C ILE A 247 -9.87 -18.24 3.02
N LEU A 248 -10.61 -19.10 2.33
CA LEU A 248 -11.79 -18.70 1.56
C LEU A 248 -12.93 -18.19 2.46
N GLU A 249 -13.12 -18.76 3.64
CA GLU A 249 -14.10 -18.30 4.64
C GLU A 249 -13.68 -16.96 5.26
N ALA A 250 -12.38 -16.75 5.52
CA ALA A 250 -11.85 -15.47 5.99
C ALA A 250 -11.87 -14.37 4.91
N LEU A 251 -11.76 -14.74 3.64
CA LEU A 251 -11.72 -13.80 2.52
C LEU A 251 -13.09 -13.13 2.24
N ASP A 252 -14.19 -13.60 2.85
CA ASP A 252 -15.56 -13.14 2.57
C ASP A 252 -15.80 -12.97 1.05
N ILE A 253 -15.61 -14.07 0.31
CA ILE A 253 -15.78 -14.12 -1.14
C ILE A 253 -17.13 -13.55 -1.61
N PRO A 254 -18.29 -13.83 -0.97
CA PRO A 254 -19.53 -13.22 -1.41
C PRO A 254 -19.52 -11.69 -1.21
N GLY A 255 -18.98 -11.18 -0.10
CA GLY A 255 -18.77 -9.74 0.09
C GLY A 255 -17.87 -9.14 -0.99
N GLY A 256 -16.68 -9.71 -1.19
CA GLY A 256 -15.71 -9.27 -2.19
C GLY A 256 -16.26 -9.29 -3.63
N LEU A 257 -16.97 -10.36 -4.01
CA LEU A 257 -17.55 -10.49 -5.34
C LEU A 257 -18.69 -9.47 -5.57
N THR A 258 -19.52 -9.24 -4.55
CA THR A 258 -20.63 -8.27 -4.63
C THR A 258 -20.08 -6.85 -4.71
N GLY A 259 -19.05 -6.52 -3.92
CA GLY A 259 -18.37 -5.23 -3.95
C GLY A 259 -17.65 -4.94 -5.27
N VAL A 260 -16.91 -5.92 -5.80
CA VAL A 260 -16.27 -5.81 -7.13
C VAL A 260 -17.32 -5.60 -8.20
N THR A 261 -18.38 -6.40 -8.19
CA THR A 261 -19.45 -6.30 -9.18
C THR A 261 -20.12 -4.92 -9.14
N ALA A 262 -20.39 -4.40 -7.94
CA ALA A 262 -20.92 -3.05 -7.74
C ALA A 262 -20.00 -1.97 -8.33
N LEU A 263 -18.70 -2.02 -8.00
CA LEU A 263 -17.75 -1.00 -8.43
C LEU A 263 -17.49 -1.06 -9.94
N VAL A 264 -17.39 -2.26 -10.52
CA VAL A 264 -17.27 -2.45 -11.97
C VAL A 264 -18.50 -1.89 -12.69
N LEU A 265 -19.71 -2.24 -12.26
CA LEU A 265 -20.95 -1.75 -12.88
C LEU A 265 -21.06 -0.23 -12.81
N PHE A 266 -20.81 0.34 -11.63
CA PHE A 266 -20.87 1.78 -11.42
C PHE A 266 -19.87 2.52 -12.31
N ASN A 267 -18.61 2.08 -12.32
CA ASN A 267 -17.56 2.75 -13.08
C ASN A 267 -17.71 2.53 -14.59
N PHE A 268 -18.21 1.37 -15.00
CA PHE A 268 -18.56 1.10 -16.40
C PHE A 268 -19.68 2.03 -16.87
N ALA A 269 -20.74 2.19 -16.08
CA ALA A 269 -21.81 3.13 -16.39
C ALA A 269 -21.29 4.57 -16.51
N TRP A 270 -20.44 5.00 -15.56
CA TRP A 270 -19.84 6.33 -15.56
C TRP A 270 -18.96 6.59 -16.79
N ASN A 271 -18.08 5.66 -17.13
CA ASN A 271 -17.23 5.81 -18.31
C ASN A 271 -18.01 5.69 -19.61
N GLN A 272 -18.99 4.79 -19.70
CA GLN A 272 -19.82 4.69 -20.89
C GLN A 272 -20.70 5.91 -21.11
N ALA A 273 -21.16 6.58 -20.05
CA ALA A 273 -21.93 7.80 -20.16
C ALA A 273 -21.20 8.89 -20.96
N VAL A 274 -19.87 8.92 -20.91
CA VAL A 274 -19.03 9.86 -21.68
C VAL A 274 -18.94 9.47 -23.16
N VAL A 275 -18.98 8.17 -23.49
CA VAL A 275 -18.83 7.66 -24.87
C VAL A 275 -20.11 7.75 -25.68
N VAL A 276 -21.21 7.22 -25.13
CA VAL A 276 -22.50 7.10 -25.83
C VAL A 276 -23.52 8.16 -25.41
N GLY A 277 -23.21 8.93 -24.37
CA GLY A 277 -24.10 9.91 -23.77
C GLY A 277 -25.15 9.29 -22.85
N TRP A 278 -25.71 10.14 -21.99
CA TRP A 278 -26.77 9.79 -21.04
C TRP A 278 -28.12 9.42 -21.67
N LYS A 279 -28.25 9.41 -22.99
CA LYS A 279 -29.53 9.10 -23.65
C LYS A 279 -29.79 7.61 -23.78
N GLN A 280 -28.76 6.77 -23.61
CA GLN A 280 -28.90 5.32 -23.77
C GLN A 280 -29.43 4.66 -22.50
N PRO A 281 -30.49 3.83 -22.59
CA PRO A 281 -31.14 3.24 -21.41
C PRO A 281 -30.23 2.27 -20.63
N TYR A 282 -29.28 1.62 -21.30
CA TYR A 282 -28.38 0.68 -20.62
C TYR A 282 -27.44 1.38 -19.63
N VAL A 283 -27.11 2.66 -19.81
CA VAL A 283 -26.26 3.43 -18.87
C VAL A 283 -26.99 3.58 -17.54
N TYR A 284 -28.28 3.93 -17.56
CA TYR A 284 -29.10 4.01 -16.35
C TYR A 284 -29.27 2.66 -15.67
N ILE A 285 -29.50 1.60 -16.44
CA ILE A 285 -29.67 0.25 -15.89
C ILE A 285 -28.37 -0.19 -15.18
N CYS A 286 -27.21 -0.03 -15.82
CA CYS A 286 -25.92 -0.35 -15.21
C CYS A 286 -25.63 0.50 -13.96
N LEU A 287 -26.01 1.78 -13.96
CA LEU A 287 -25.82 2.67 -12.80
C LEU A 287 -26.72 2.27 -11.63
N ILE A 288 -28.01 2.02 -11.89
CA ILE A 288 -28.97 1.58 -10.87
C ILE A 288 -28.55 0.23 -10.30
N LEU A 289 -28.16 -0.73 -11.15
CA LEU A 289 -27.64 -2.02 -10.70
C LEU A 289 -26.37 -1.86 -9.88
N GLY A 290 -25.44 -1.01 -10.29
CA GLY A 290 -24.22 -0.72 -9.53
C GLY A 290 -24.52 -0.17 -8.13
N VAL A 291 -25.46 0.78 -8.02
CA VAL A 291 -25.90 1.32 -6.72
C VAL A 291 -26.60 0.26 -5.88
N LEU A 292 -27.45 -0.58 -6.48
CA LEU A 292 -28.14 -1.67 -5.78
C LEU A 292 -27.16 -2.72 -5.25
N PHE A 293 -26.20 -3.15 -6.06
CA PHE A 293 -25.15 -4.08 -5.63
C PHE A 293 -24.24 -3.43 -4.59
N GLY A 294 -23.98 -2.12 -4.69
CA GLY A 294 -23.23 -1.38 -3.67
C GLY A 294 -23.98 -1.34 -2.34
N ALA A 295 -25.28 -1.03 -2.36
CA ALA A 295 -26.12 -1.06 -1.15
C ALA A 295 -26.22 -2.47 -0.57
N MET A 296 -26.32 -3.50 -1.43
CA MET A 296 -26.29 -4.90 -1.01
C MET A 296 -24.95 -5.28 -0.39
N PHE A 297 -23.83 -4.83 -0.94
CA PHE A 297 -22.50 -5.01 -0.37
C PHE A 297 -22.40 -4.39 1.03
N PHE A 298 -22.82 -3.13 1.21
CA PHE A 298 -22.87 -2.51 2.54
C PHE A 298 -23.79 -3.26 3.50
N CYS A 299 -24.93 -3.77 3.04
CA CYS A 299 -25.81 -4.58 3.87
C CYS A 299 -25.15 -5.91 4.27
N ILE A 300 -24.52 -6.62 3.34
CA ILE A 300 -23.81 -7.88 3.62
C ILE A 300 -22.67 -7.61 4.60
N GLU A 301 -21.93 -6.53 4.41
CA GLU A 301 -20.78 -6.22 5.24
C GLU A 301 -21.14 -5.73 6.64
N ILE A 302 -22.26 -5.01 6.79
CA ILE A 302 -22.74 -4.53 8.10
C ILE A 302 -23.49 -5.63 8.87
N TYR A 303 -24.26 -6.47 8.18
CA TYR A 303 -25.17 -7.42 8.83
C TYR A 303 -24.68 -8.88 8.84
N TRP A 304 -23.80 -9.28 7.91
CA TRP A 304 -23.44 -10.69 7.70
C TRP A 304 -21.93 -11.01 7.70
N ALA A 305 -21.04 -10.04 7.53
CA ALA A 305 -19.61 -10.32 7.46
C ALA A 305 -19.00 -10.64 8.84
N THR A 306 -18.48 -11.87 8.99
CA THR A 306 -17.77 -12.34 10.20
C THR A 306 -16.40 -11.66 10.37
N SER A 307 -15.83 -11.18 9.27
CA SER A 307 -14.64 -10.33 9.22
C SER A 307 -14.94 -9.17 8.27
N PRO A 308 -15.14 -7.92 8.73
CA PRO A 308 -15.43 -6.77 7.86
C PRO A 308 -14.18 -6.30 7.09
N LEU A 309 -14.33 -5.90 5.81
CA LEU A 309 -13.27 -5.31 4.98
C LEU A 309 -13.03 -3.84 5.36
N LEU A 310 -14.08 -3.17 5.81
CA LEU A 310 -14.08 -1.82 6.34
C LEU A 310 -14.15 -1.88 7.86
N PRO A 311 -13.07 -1.52 8.60
CA PRO A 311 -13.17 -1.30 10.03
C PRO A 311 -13.98 -0.01 10.25
N LEU A 312 -15.31 -0.11 10.24
CA LEU A 312 -16.23 0.99 10.51
C LEU A 312 -16.03 1.57 11.93
N THR A 313 -15.36 0.83 12.81
CA THR A 313 -14.92 1.28 14.13
C THR A 313 -13.79 2.32 14.09
N SER A 314 -13.06 2.43 12.98
CA SER A 314 -12.03 3.48 12.77
C SER A 314 -12.62 4.76 12.15
N PHE A 315 -13.85 4.69 11.62
CA PHE A 315 -14.65 5.86 11.22
C PHE A 315 -15.26 6.55 12.45
N ASN A 316 -14.45 6.78 13.49
CA ASN A 316 -14.86 7.63 14.59
C ASN A 316 -14.74 9.11 14.14
N SER A 317 -15.67 9.95 14.58
CA SER A 317 -15.79 11.38 14.21
C SER A 317 -14.53 12.22 14.43
N ASP A 318 -13.55 11.70 15.18
CA ASP A 318 -12.27 12.35 15.47
C ASP A 318 -11.29 12.34 14.29
N ILE A 319 -11.32 11.32 13.42
CA ILE A 319 -10.43 11.26 12.24
C ILE A 319 -10.99 12.12 11.08
N GLY A 320 -12.32 12.15 10.94
CA GLY A 320 -12.99 13.04 9.98
C GLY A 320 -12.79 14.52 10.31
N SER A 321 -12.95 14.88 11.59
CA SER A 321 -12.73 16.26 12.05
C SER A 321 -11.26 16.69 11.94
N THR A 322 -10.29 15.84 12.28
CA THR A 322 -8.86 16.18 12.12
C THR A 322 -8.41 16.28 10.66
N THR A 323 -8.95 15.45 9.76
CA THR A 323 -8.63 15.52 8.32
C THR A 323 -9.24 16.76 7.66
N SER A 324 -10.50 17.08 7.99
CA SER A 324 -11.16 18.31 7.52
C SER A 324 -10.54 19.57 8.13
N ALA A 325 -10.18 19.55 9.41
CA ALA A 325 -9.52 20.68 10.08
C ALA A 325 -8.13 20.96 9.49
N LYS A 326 -7.33 19.92 9.21
CA LYS A 326 -6.04 20.08 8.53
C LYS A 326 -6.19 20.60 7.10
N SER A 327 -7.20 20.12 6.36
CA SER A 327 -7.48 20.63 5.00
C SER A 327 -7.91 22.10 5.02
N LEU A 328 -8.65 22.54 6.04
CA LEU A 328 -9.07 23.94 6.21
C LEU A 328 -7.89 24.83 6.63
N SER A 329 -7.04 24.38 7.54
CA SER A 329 -5.85 25.16 7.95
C SER A 329 -4.85 25.32 6.79
N THR A 330 -4.67 24.30 5.96
CA THR A 330 -3.82 24.39 4.76
C THR A 330 -4.42 25.35 3.72
N LEU A 331 -5.74 25.40 3.56
CA LEU A 331 -6.39 26.36 2.67
C LEU A 331 -6.30 27.80 3.21
N GLU A 332 -6.44 28.00 4.51
CA GLU A 332 -6.25 29.32 5.14
C GLU A 332 -4.81 29.82 4.98
N GLU A 333 -3.79 29.00 5.23
CA GLU A 333 -2.39 29.37 5.02
C GLU A 333 -2.11 29.71 3.54
N THR A 334 -2.67 28.93 2.61
CA THR A 334 -2.50 29.17 1.16
C THR A 334 -3.21 30.44 0.70
N LEU A 335 -4.38 30.77 1.26
CA LEU A 335 -5.13 31.99 0.97
C LEU A 335 -4.48 33.23 1.60
N LEU A 336 -3.95 33.11 2.82
CA LEU A 336 -3.17 34.17 3.46
C LEU A 336 -1.91 34.50 2.66
N PHE A 337 -1.21 33.47 2.16
CA PHE A 337 -0.04 33.63 1.28
C PHE A 337 -0.38 34.32 -0.05
N ARG A 338 -1.57 34.07 -0.60
CA ARG A 338 -2.04 34.70 -1.84
C ARG A 338 -2.55 36.12 -1.66
N SER A 339 -2.92 36.52 -0.44
CA SER A 339 -3.46 37.84 -0.13
C SER A 339 -2.42 38.94 0.13
N GLN A 340 -1.13 38.57 0.26
CA GLN A 340 -0.04 39.51 0.52
C GLN A 340 0.57 39.99 -0.82
N PRO A 341 0.27 41.21 -1.30
CA PRO A 341 0.88 41.73 -2.51
C PRO A 341 2.25 42.33 -2.14
N GLY A 342 3.35 41.57 -2.33
CA GLY A 342 4.69 42.17 -2.24
C GLY A 342 5.91 41.29 -1.93
N LEU A 343 5.79 39.97 -1.69
CA LEU A 343 6.94 39.16 -1.25
C LEU A 343 7.43 38.12 -2.28
N SER A 344 7.45 38.48 -3.56
CA SER A 344 7.99 37.61 -4.62
C SER A 344 9.53 37.62 -4.75
N GLN A 345 10.29 38.20 -3.81
CA GLN A 345 11.74 38.37 -3.99
C GLN A 345 12.67 38.14 -2.79
N SER A 346 12.25 37.59 -1.65
CA SER A 346 13.21 37.25 -0.58
C SER A 346 12.91 35.91 0.08
N PHE A 347 13.51 34.86 -0.47
CA PHE A 347 13.78 33.60 0.24
C PHE A 347 15.00 33.80 1.17
N PRO A 348 14.90 33.59 2.48
CA PRO A 348 16.03 33.15 3.28
C PRO A 348 15.95 31.63 3.43
N LEU A 349 16.97 30.96 2.92
CA LEU A 349 17.36 29.59 3.25
C LEU A 349 17.59 29.50 4.76
N ALA A 350 16.64 28.93 5.52
CA ALA A 350 16.83 28.61 6.93
C ALA A 350 16.14 27.29 7.28
N TRP A 351 16.59 26.20 6.66
CA TRP A 351 16.36 24.83 7.11
C TRP A 351 17.67 24.05 7.03
N TYR A 352 18.62 24.40 7.90
CA TYR A 352 19.73 23.52 8.26
C TYR A 352 20.34 24.01 9.57
N GLN A 353 20.29 23.15 10.60
CA GLN A 353 21.24 22.95 11.71
C GLN A 353 20.47 22.48 12.97
N PRO A 354 21.12 21.62 13.79
CA PRO A 354 20.58 20.36 14.32
C PRO A 354 19.66 20.45 15.54
#